data_AF-L8EYC7-F1
#
_entry.id   AF-L8EYC7-F1
#
_cell.length_a   1.000
_cell.length_b   1.000
_cell.length_c   1.000
_cell.angle_alpha   90.00
_cell.angle_beta   90.00
_cell.angle_gamma   90.00
#
_symmetry.space_group_name_H-M   'P 1'
#
loop_
_entity.id
_entity.type
_entity.pdbx_description
1 polymer ?
#
loop_
_entity_poly.entity_id
_entity_poly.type
_entity_poly.pdbx_seq_one_letter_code
_entity_poly.pdbx_strand_id
1 'polypeptide(L)'
;MSVVLALYRTDDLHEHREALCEWLKANNAAPHTVALRWISVEDDGSQRSIRFHTFRTTATGSRLIDPDDPSQAWTEERTAPLRTDLPKVGHGL
;
A
#
# COMPACT_ATOMS: atom_id res chain seq x y z
N MET A 1 10.20 -10.67 13.77
CA MET A 1 8.96 -11.37 13.36
C MET A 1 7.89 -10.32 13.39
N SER A 2 7.46 -9.85 12.22
CA SER A 2 6.55 -8.72 12.13
C SER A 2 5.13 -9.13 12.49
N VAL A 3 4.48 -8.34 13.34
CA VAL A 3 3.06 -8.50 13.71
C VAL A 3 2.24 -7.54 12.88
N VAL A 4 1.18 -8.05 12.24
CA VAL A 4 0.22 -7.20 11.51
C VAL A 4 -0.67 -6.49 12.52
N LEU A 5 -0.57 -5.16 12.58
CA LEU A 5 -1.39 -4.31 13.43
C LEU A 5 -2.72 -3.93 12.76
N ALA A 6 -2.69 -3.71 11.45
CA ALA A 6 -3.87 -3.39 10.65
C ALA A 6 -3.75 -3.97 9.24
N LEU A 7 -4.86 -4.37 8.65
CA LEU A 7 -4.95 -4.86 7.27
C LEU A 7 -6.14 -4.20 6.58
N TYR A 8 -5.87 -3.45 5.52
CA TYR A 8 -6.85 -2.79 4.67
C TYR A 8 -6.96 -3.58 3.37
N ARG A 9 -8.17 -4.06 3.04
CA ARG A 9 -8.43 -4.83 1.82
C ARG A 9 -8.86 -3.90 0.69
N THR A 10 -8.91 -4.44 -0.52
CA THR A 10 -9.29 -3.69 -1.74
C THR A 10 -10.55 -2.84 -1.51
N ASP A 11 -11.58 -3.40 -0.88
CA ASP A 11 -12.84 -2.71 -0.63
C ASP A 11 -12.66 -1.45 0.24
N ASP A 12 -12.01 -1.59 1.40
CA ASP A 12 -11.71 -0.46 2.31
C ASP A 12 -10.84 0.62 1.63
N LEU A 13 -9.86 0.17 0.82
CA LEU A 13 -8.95 1.06 0.10
C LEU A 13 -9.67 1.86 -0.98
N HIS A 14 -10.69 1.29 -1.60
CA HIS A 14 -11.52 1.95 -2.59
C HIS A 14 -12.52 2.91 -1.94
N GLU A 15 -13.16 2.51 -0.84
CA GLU A 15 -14.09 3.36 -0.08
C GLU A 15 -13.41 4.62 0.48
N HIS A 16 -12.20 4.46 1.02
CA HIS A 16 -11.46 5.56 1.65
C HIS A 16 -10.29 6.09 0.81
N ARG A 17 -10.38 5.99 -0.52
CA ARG A 17 -9.31 6.34 -1.46
C ARG A 17 -8.65 7.69 -1.19
N GLU A 18 -9.45 8.72 -0.89
CA GLU A 18 -8.94 10.08 -0.65
C GLU A 18 -8.09 10.16 0.62
N ALA A 19 -8.62 9.68 1.75
CA ALA A 19 -7.89 9.62 3.02
C ALA A 19 -6.62 8.76 2.90
N LEU A 20 -6.71 7.63 2.19
CA LEU A 20 -5.58 6.76 1.92
C LEU A 20 -4.49 7.46 1.11
N CYS A 21 -4.85 8.23 0.07
CA CYS A 21 -3.88 8.94 -0.74
C CYS A 21 -3.09 9.97 0.08
N GLU A 22 -3.78 10.72 0.94
CA GLU A 22 -3.14 11.69 1.83
C GLU A 22 -2.24 11.01 2.86
N TRP A 23 -2.70 9.89 3.43
CA TRP A 23 -1.90 9.10 4.35
C TRP A 23 -0.64 8.51 3.70
N LEU A 24 -0.75 7.93 2.50
CA LEU A 24 0.40 7.41 1.76
C LEU A 24 1.42 8.53 1.51
N LYS A 25 0.98 9.72 1.07
CA LYS A 25 1.86 10.88 0.89
C LYS A 25 2.55 11.29 2.18
N ALA A 26 1.83 11.35 3.30
CA ALA A 26 2.39 11.68 4.61
C ALA A 26 3.47 10.67 5.06
N ASN A 27 3.36 9.43 4.61
CA ASN A 27 4.33 8.36 4.86
C ASN A 27 5.40 8.22 3.77
N ASN A 28 5.54 9.20 2.86
CA ASN A 28 6.46 9.18 1.73
C ASN A 28 6.25 8.02 0.74
N ALA A 29 5.03 7.49 0.67
CA ALA A 29 4.61 6.55 -0.37
C ALA A 29 3.83 7.30 -1.45
N ALA A 30 4.17 7.07 -2.72
CA ALA A 30 3.50 7.72 -3.84
C ALA A 30 2.18 6.98 -4.16
N PRO A 31 0.99 7.55 -3.87
CA PRO A 31 -0.26 6.80 -3.97
C PRO A 31 -0.61 6.34 -5.38
N HIS A 32 -0.11 7.02 -6.42
CA HIS A 32 -0.34 6.65 -7.82
C HIS A 32 0.47 5.44 -8.28
N THR A 33 1.53 5.07 -7.55
CA THR A 33 2.31 3.86 -7.83
C THR A 33 1.81 2.67 -7.02
N VAL A 34 1.01 2.89 -5.97
CA VAL A 34 0.46 1.84 -5.11
C VAL A 34 -0.67 1.12 -5.85
N ALA A 35 -0.56 -0.21 -5.91
CA ALA A 35 -1.63 -1.08 -6.35
C ALA A 35 -2.57 -1.33 -5.17
N LEU A 36 -3.82 -0.87 -5.27
CA LEU A 36 -4.84 -0.93 -4.22
C LEU A 36 -5.42 -2.33 -4.00
N ARG A 37 -4.56 -3.36 -3.90
CA ARG A 37 -4.99 -4.73 -3.56
C ARG A 37 -5.19 -4.88 -2.06
N TRP A 38 -4.12 -4.69 -1.31
CA TRP A 38 -4.14 -4.70 0.14
C TRP A 38 -2.98 -3.84 0.64
N ILE A 39 -3.16 -3.28 1.82
CA ILE A 39 -2.12 -2.56 2.54
C ILE A 39 -2.17 -3.03 3.99
N SER A 40 -1.02 -3.39 4.55
CA SER A 40 -0.92 -3.72 5.97
C SER A 40 0.00 -2.75 6.69
N VAL A 41 -0.27 -2.55 7.97
CA VAL A 41 0.66 -1.91 8.91
C VAL A 41 1.22 -3.01 9.78
N GLU A 42 2.54 -3.13 9.79
CA GLU A 42 3.28 -4.17 10.50
C GLU A 42 4.23 -3.54 11.52
N ASP A 43 4.49 -4.25 12.61
CA ASP A 43 5.45 -3.89 13.65
C ASP A 43 6.43 -5.04 13.86
N ASP A 44 7.72 -4.80 13.64
CA ASP A 44 8.78 -5.80 13.86
C ASP A 44 9.46 -5.65 15.24
N GLY A 45 8.85 -4.92 16.17
CA GLY A 45 9.35 -4.66 17.52
C GLY A 45 10.37 -3.51 17.63
N SER A 46 10.92 -3.03 16.51
CA SER A 46 11.80 -1.85 16.48
C SER A 46 11.21 -0.67 15.71
N GLN A 47 10.41 -0.93 14.68
CA GLN A 47 9.78 0.09 13.87
C GLN A 47 8.46 -0.43 13.29
N ARG A 48 7.55 0.50 13.03
CA ARG A 48 6.33 0.24 12.28
C ARG A 48 6.54 0.55 10.81
N SER A 49 6.07 -0.33 9.95
CA SER A 49 6.14 -0.16 8.50
C SER A 49 4.80 -0.44 7.85
N ILE A 50 4.55 0.27 6.76
CA ILE A 50 3.44 0.03 5.85
C ILE A 50 3.93 -0.91 4.77
N ARG A 51 3.22 -2.00 4.54
CA ARG A 51 3.51 -2.98 3.50
C ARG A 51 2.40 -2.94 2.45
N PHE A 52 2.79 -2.83 1.19
CA PHE A 52 1.88 -2.60 0.08
C PHE A 52 2.49 -3.08 -1.24
N HIS A 53 1.65 -3.25 -2.26
CA HIS A 53 2.10 -3.52 -3.62
C HIS A 53 2.27 -2.23 -4.40
N THR A 54 3.31 -2.16 -5.23
CA THR A 54 3.51 -1.07 -6.20
C THR A 54 3.54 -1.60 -7.61
N PHE A 55 3.03 -0.85 -8.59
CA PHE A 55 3.18 -1.19 -10.00
C PHE A 55 4.63 -1.02 -10.42
N ARG A 56 5.19 -2.03 -11.08
CA ARG A 56 6.46 -1.87 -11.77
C ARG A 56 6.23 -1.01 -13.01
N THR A 57 7.07 0.01 -13.20
CA THR A 57 6.98 0.91 -14.37
C THR A 57 8.24 0.85 -15.20
N THR A 58 8.10 1.07 -16.51
CA THR A 58 9.21 1.33 -17.43
C THR A 58 9.88 2.67 -17.13
N ALA A 59 11.03 2.92 -17.75
CA ALA A 59 11.70 4.24 -17.69
C ALA A 59 10.83 5.40 -18.21
N THR A 60 9.83 5.10 -19.05
CA THR A 60 8.85 6.06 -19.58
C THR A 60 7.60 6.20 -18.71
N GLY A 61 7.54 5.51 -17.56
CA GLY A 61 6.41 5.56 -16.63
C GLY A 61 5.22 4.67 -17.01
N SER A 62 5.34 3.83 -18.04
CA SER A 62 4.29 2.87 -18.40
C SER A 62 4.32 1.65 -17.47
N ARG A 63 3.16 1.13 -17.08
CA ARG A 63 3.08 -0.06 -16.22
C ARG A 63 3.57 -1.29 -16.99
N LEU A 64 4.43 -2.09 -16.36
CA LEU A 64 4.82 -3.39 -16.90
C LEU A 64 3.67 -4.39 -16.75
N ILE A 65 3.58 -5.31 -17.70
CA ILE A 65 2.67 -6.46 -17.64
C ILE A 65 3.40 -7.59 -16.91
N ASP A 66 2.67 -8.33 -16.08
CA ASP A 66 3.24 -9.47 -15.37
C ASP A 66 3.55 -10.60 -16.37
N PRO A 67 4.79 -11.12 -16.41
CA PRO A 67 5.16 -12.18 -17.35
C PRO A 67 4.57 -13.55 -16.99
N ASP A 68 4.17 -13.78 -15.74
CA ASP A 68 3.52 -15.01 -15.27
C ASP A 68 2.01 -14.95 -15.53
N ASP A 69 1.40 -13.76 -15.38
CA ASP A 69 -0.01 -13.51 -15.68
C ASP A 69 -0.21 -12.26 -16.58
N PRO A 70 -0.26 -12.43 -17.91
CA PRO A 70 -0.33 -11.29 -18.84
C PRO A 70 -1.66 -10.52 -18.77
N SER A 71 -2.64 -10.99 -18.00
CA SER A 71 -3.91 -10.29 -17.77
C SER A 71 -3.79 -9.16 -16.74
N GLN A 72 -2.66 -9.07 -16.02
CA GLN A 72 -2.48 -8.16 -14.90
C GLN A 72 -1.21 -7.32 -15.03
N ALA A 73 -1.25 -6.15 -14.41
CA ALA A 73 -0.06 -5.31 -14.29
C ALA A 73 0.91 -5.95 -13.28
N TRP A 74 2.19 -5.95 -13.62
CA TRP A 74 3.23 -6.44 -12.74
C TRP A 74 3.32 -5.55 -11.50
N THR A 75 3.17 -6.17 -10.33
CA THR A 75 3.37 -5.49 -9.06
C THR A 75 4.51 -6.12 -8.27
N GLU A 76 5.17 -5.30 -7.45
CA GLU A 76 6.17 -5.75 -6.49
C GLU A 76 5.78 -5.29 -5.09
N GLU A 77 6.08 -6.14 -4.11
CA GLU A 77 5.85 -5.82 -2.71
C GLU A 77 6.91 -4.82 -2.22
N ARG A 78 6.47 -3.80 -1.51
CA ARG A 78 7.30 -2.75 -0.94
C ARG A 78 6.89 -2.47 0.49
N THR A 79 7.85 -1.96 1.25
CA THR A 79 7.63 -1.45 2.61
C THR A 79 8.05 0.02 2.69
N ALA A 80 7.32 0.80 3.48
CA ALA A 80 7.64 2.18 3.81
C ALA A 80 7.56 2.38 5.33
N PRO A 81 8.35 3.28 5.93
CA PRO A 81 8.25 3.57 7.36
C PRO A 81 6.91 4.24 7.69
N LEU A 82 6.26 3.81 8.77
CA LEU A 82 5.06 4.46 9.30
C LEU A 82 5.46 5.70 10.11
N ARG A 83 5.21 6.89 9.55
CA ARG A 83 5.41 8.21 10.17
C ARG A 83 4.13 8.80 10.75
N THR A 84 3.00 8.49 10.14
CA THR A 84 1.67 8.97 10.55
C THR A 84 0.70 7.82 10.41
N ASP A 85 -0.18 7.67 11.39
CA ASP A 85 -1.23 6.66 11.39
C ASP A 85 -2.32 7.03 10.39
N LEU A 86 -3.00 6.03 9.81
CA LEU A 86 -4.14 6.31 8.93
C LEU A 86 -5.23 6.88 9.84
N PRO A 87 -5.72 8.13 9.60
CA PRO A 87 -6.83 8.65 10.39
C PRO A 87 -7.93 7.60 10.38
N LYS A 88 -8.51 7.29 11.56
CA LYS A 88 -9.50 6.22 11.76
C LYS A 88 -10.62 6.33 10.72
N VAL A 89 -10.38 5.72 9.58
CA VAL A 89 -11.35 5.46 8.53
C VAL A 89 -12.24 4.41 9.14
N GLY A 90 -13.47 4.82 9.43
CA GLY A 90 -14.30 4.20 10.44
C GLY A 90 -14.52 2.72 10.18
N HIS A 91 -13.79 1.89 10.91
CA HIS A 91 -14.27 0.57 11.28
C HIS A 91 -13.99 0.40 12.77
N GLY A 92 -15.07 0.51 13.55
CA GLY A 92 -15.06 0.01 14.90
C GLY A 92 -14.67 -1.47 14.86
N LEU A 93 -13.64 -1.81 15.62
CA LEU A 93 -13.53 -3.16 16.17
C LEU A 93 -14.65 -3.34 17.20
#